data_AF-A0A9P4LMH6-F1
#
_entry.id   AF-A0A9P4LMH6-F1
#
_cell.length_a   1.000
_cell.length_b   1.000
_cell.length_c   1.000
_cell.angle_alpha   90.00
_cell.angle_beta   90.00
_cell.angle_gamma   90.00
#
_symmetry.space_group_name_H-M   'P 1'
#
loop_
_entity.id
_entity.type
_entity.pdbx_description
1 polymer ?
#
loop_
_entity_poly.entity_id
_entity_poly.type
_entity_poly.pdbx_seq_one_letter_code
_entity_poly.pdbx_strand_id
1 'polypeptide(L)'
;MGSIDSKKLHSSGSITPPATPTTPSHSKNNSASSEYLASLSSLRHGDSTASRTSRPSLDESCRPASTEPLLFPHHLTDYGIQLDGKGRKKPIGAGAWSDVFMATPTLPAADQPAASYSAAPAMTPPATPVHSRNSSTAQENMPAIPQLYAIKVPASTSAKKVLSAEAKVLSYLSRFPNANDHVVPFFGQDLRTGALVLQAMDGTLEDWIQTNLNGLDDTARAQKLASTFPALALSLINSLIWLQDKDCVHADIKPSNILYTKSATTAPHLVFSDFSSTILTTLNDTDPTPPPMGAGTWDFLDPSLLSSKSPATPSASTDLYSLAITLLFLILGTSPYDIFKNNKFQQREIIKYGDPLQYMRHDDEGIKNLRKLNSLSRDLGFDVQKWLAKVLVKDQSRRVEIVEWREELVVRTEGGKAKI
;
A
#
# COMPACT_ATOMS: atom_id res chain seq x y z
N MET A 1 31.64 69.14 -22.96
CA MET A 1 30.17 69.35 -23.02
C MET A 1 29.50 68.14 -22.36
N GLY A 2 28.77 68.35 -21.25
CA GLY A 2 27.83 67.44 -20.54
C GLY A 2 28.39 66.11 -19.99
N SER A 3 28.69 65.93 -18.69
CA SER A 3 27.82 65.80 -17.49
C SER A 3 26.98 64.51 -17.45
N ILE A 4 27.25 63.60 -16.49
CA ILE A 4 26.42 63.38 -15.28
C ILE A 4 27.06 62.28 -14.39
N ASP A 5 27.29 62.66 -13.13
CA ASP A 5 27.75 61.85 -11.99
C ASP A 5 26.68 60.88 -11.46
N SER A 6 27.11 59.72 -10.95
CA SER A 6 26.28 58.80 -10.16
C SER A 6 26.83 58.67 -8.73
N LYS A 7 26.12 59.27 -7.75
CA LYS A 7 26.39 59.11 -6.31
C LYS A 7 25.53 58.01 -5.69
N LYS A 8 26.17 57.16 -4.90
CA LYS A 8 25.57 56.22 -3.93
C LYS A 8 24.88 56.97 -2.78
N LEU A 9 23.86 56.35 -2.18
CA LEU A 9 23.59 56.36 -0.72
C LEU A 9 22.58 55.24 -0.36
N HIS A 10 22.84 54.55 0.74
CA HIS A 10 22.01 53.51 1.36
C HIS A 10 20.92 54.09 2.27
N SER A 11 19.78 53.41 2.42
CA SER A 11 19.01 53.37 3.66
C SER A 11 18.03 52.19 3.70
N SER A 12 18.06 51.50 4.83
CA SER A 12 17.25 50.39 5.33
C SER A 12 15.79 50.73 5.65
N GLY A 13 14.90 49.73 5.62
CA GLY A 13 13.55 49.81 6.15
C GLY A 13 12.78 48.48 6.05
N SER A 14 12.43 47.91 7.20
CA SER A 14 11.68 46.66 7.41
C SER A 14 10.29 46.66 6.77
N ILE A 15 9.89 45.54 6.16
CA ILE A 15 8.55 45.30 5.62
C ILE A 15 7.74 44.49 6.65
N THR A 16 6.80 45.16 7.31
CA THR A 16 5.69 44.57 8.08
C THR A 16 4.56 44.14 7.12
N PRO A 17 3.78 43.07 7.40
CA PRO A 17 2.70 42.63 6.52
C PRO A 17 1.44 43.52 6.62
N PRO A 18 0.61 43.61 5.55
CA PRO A 18 -0.57 44.46 5.53
C PRO A 18 -1.78 43.88 6.30
N ALA A 19 -2.62 44.80 6.77
CA ALA A 19 -3.77 44.59 7.64
C ALA A 19 -5.05 44.12 6.92
N THR A 20 -5.88 43.39 7.66
CA THR A 20 -7.24 42.95 7.34
C THR A 20 -8.21 44.13 7.18
N PRO A 21 -9.07 44.16 6.13
CA PRO A 21 -10.14 45.15 6.05
C PRO A 21 -11.38 44.70 6.83
N THR A 22 -11.72 45.45 7.87
CA THR A 22 -13.05 45.51 8.50
C THR A 22 -13.75 46.79 8.03
N THR A 23 -14.89 46.70 7.37
CA THR A 23 -15.94 47.75 7.44
C THR A 23 -17.35 47.16 7.25
N PRO A 24 -18.36 47.73 7.93
CA PRO A 24 -19.72 47.22 7.96
C PRO A 24 -20.60 47.90 6.90
N SER A 25 -21.57 47.18 6.35
CA SER A 25 -22.71 47.79 5.65
C SER A 25 -23.99 47.09 6.07
N HIS A 26 -24.83 47.83 6.79
CA HIS A 26 -26.18 47.46 7.13
C HIS A 26 -27.09 47.64 5.91
N SER A 27 -27.81 46.58 5.53
CA SER A 27 -29.16 46.72 4.97
C SER A 27 -30.06 45.69 5.64
N LYS A 28 -31.11 46.19 6.29
CA LYS A 28 -32.15 45.42 6.96
C LYS A 28 -33.15 44.95 5.90
N ASN A 29 -33.53 43.67 5.93
CA ASN A 29 -34.93 43.29 5.78
C ASN A 29 -35.17 41.87 6.34
N ASN A 30 -35.96 41.85 7.43
CA ASN A 30 -36.97 40.90 7.88
C ASN A 30 -36.77 39.37 7.71
N SER A 31 -36.48 38.76 8.87
CA SER A 31 -37.14 37.60 9.50
C SER A 31 -37.78 36.49 8.65
N ALA A 32 -37.24 35.27 8.82
CA ALA A 32 -37.97 34.16 9.45
C ALA A 32 -36.96 33.07 9.87
N SER A 33 -36.84 32.84 11.17
CA SER A 33 -36.06 31.77 11.78
C SER A 33 -37.03 30.66 12.20
N SER A 34 -36.80 29.40 11.81
CA SER A 34 -37.15 28.18 12.58
C SER A 34 -37.22 26.93 11.67
N GLU A 35 -36.12 26.19 11.52
CA GLU A 35 -36.14 24.76 11.13
C GLU A 35 -35.06 23.97 11.89
N TYR A 36 -35.06 24.10 13.23
CA TYR A 36 -34.22 23.27 14.11
C TYR A 36 -35.03 22.49 15.16
N LEU A 37 -36.36 22.43 15.02
CA LEU A 37 -37.25 21.73 15.96
C LEU A 37 -38.35 20.90 15.26
N ALA A 38 -38.01 20.23 14.15
CA ALA A 38 -38.94 19.37 13.41
C ALA A 38 -38.52 17.89 13.32
N SER A 39 -37.78 17.36 14.29
CA SER A 39 -37.51 15.90 14.36
C SER A 39 -37.48 15.31 15.77
N LEU A 40 -38.06 15.99 16.77
CA LEU A 40 -38.21 15.45 18.14
C LEU A 40 -39.68 15.19 18.55
N SER A 41 -40.60 15.06 17.60
CA SER A 41 -42.04 14.91 17.86
C SER A 41 -42.64 13.53 17.55
N SER A 42 -41.84 12.46 17.42
CA SER A 42 -42.34 11.09 17.25
C SER A 42 -41.94 10.12 18.38
N LEU A 43 -41.75 10.64 19.60
CA LEU A 43 -41.68 9.83 20.83
C LEU A 43 -42.88 10.11 21.73
N ARG A 44 -44.01 9.48 21.39
CA ARG A 44 -45.06 9.01 22.30
C ARG A 44 -46.17 8.40 21.45
N HIS A 45 -46.19 7.08 21.35
CA HIS A 45 -47.34 6.21 21.62
C HIS A 45 -46.79 4.79 21.59
N GLY A 46 -46.98 4.08 22.70
CA GLY A 46 -46.47 2.73 22.85
C GLY A 46 -47.27 1.76 22.01
N ASP A 47 -46.57 0.89 21.30
CA ASP A 47 -47.07 -0.42 20.95
C ASP A 47 -45.94 -1.45 21.09
N SER A 48 -46.30 -2.52 21.80
CA SER A 48 -45.41 -3.59 22.21
C SER A 48 -45.20 -4.54 21.04
N THR A 49 -43.97 -4.67 20.54
CA THR A 49 -43.52 -5.86 19.81
C THR A 49 -42.07 -6.16 20.16
N ALA A 50 -41.77 -7.45 20.25
CA ALA A 50 -40.70 -8.03 21.04
C ALA A 50 -39.28 -7.59 20.64
N SER A 51 -38.48 -7.27 21.65
CA SER A 51 -37.02 -7.16 21.55
C SER A 51 -36.40 -8.53 21.26
N ARG A 52 -36.21 -8.87 19.98
CA ARG A 52 -35.13 -9.77 19.58
C ARG A 52 -33.89 -8.92 19.35
N THR A 53 -33.12 -8.73 20.42
CA THR A 53 -31.71 -8.37 20.31
C THR A 53 -30.98 -9.57 19.69
N SER A 54 -30.98 -9.63 18.36
CA SER A 54 -30.05 -10.47 17.63
C SER A 54 -28.65 -9.93 17.92
N ARG A 55 -27.85 -10.68 18.69
CA ARG A 55 -26.39 -10.54 18.60
C ARG A 55 -26.02 -10.56 17.11
N PRO A 56 -25.07 -9.75 16.63
CA PRO A 56 -24.54 -9.98 15.30
C PRO A 56 -24.00 -11.41 15.29
N SER A 57 -24.61 -12.25 14.46
CA SER A 57 -24.05 -13.56 14.18
C SER A 57 -22.67 -13.33 13.56
N LEU A 58 -21.65 -14.07 14.01
CA LEU A 58 -20.32 -14.12 13.37
C LEU A 58 -20.38 -14.45 11.86
N ASP A 59 -21.55 -14.87 11.38
CA ASP A 59 -21.84 -15.21 9.98
C ASP A 59 -22.05 -13.98 9.07
N GLU A 60 -22.39 -12.80 9.60
CA GLU A 60 -22.66 -11.61 8.78
C GLU A 60 -21.37 -10.97 8.21
N SER A 61 -20.23 -11.16 8.90
CA SER A 61 -18.91 -10.60 8.54
C SER A 61 -18.23 -11.27 7.34
N CYS A 62 -18.79 -12.37 6.84
CA CYS A 62 -18.22 -13.22 5.80
C CYS A 62 -18.83 -12.99 4.40
N ARG A 63 -19.56 -11.90 4.16
CA ARG A 63 -20.01 -11.59 2.80
C ARG A 63 -18.83 -11.14 1.94
N PRO A 64 -18.54 -11.78 0.79
CA PRO A 64 -17.59 -11.23 -0.16
C PRO A 64 -18.06 -9.83 -0.55
N ALA A 65 -17.13 -8.87 -0.61
CA ALA A 65 -17.37 -7.45 -0.88
C ALA A 65 -17.92 -6.56 0.26
N SER A 66 -18.01 -7.03 1.52
CA SER A 66 -18.27 -6.11 2.65
C SER A 66 -17.08 -5.16 2.87
N THR A 67 -17.36 -3.88 3.15
CA THR A 67 -16.37 -2.86 3.50
C THR A 67 -16.27 -2.58 4.99
N GLU A 68 -17.01 -3.33 5.80
CA GLU A 68 -16.89 -3.23 7.25
C GLU A 68 -15.44 -3.54 7.67
N PRO A 69 -14.80 -2.65 8.45
CA PRO A 69 -13.43 -2.87 8.89
C PRO A 69 -13.31 -4.17 9.69
N LEU A 70 -12.41 -5.06 9.25
CA LEU A 70 -11.98 -6.19 10.06
C LEU A 70 -11.26 -5.64 11.29
N LEU A 71 -11.74 -6.03 12.46
CA LEU A 71 -11.17 -5.62 13.73
C LEU A 71 -10.22 -6.70 14.22
N PHE A 72 -9.05 -6.29 14.70
CA PHE A 72 -8.09 -7.22 15.28
C PHE A 72 -8.65 -7.76 16.61
N PRO A 73 -8.85 -9.08 16.75
CA PRO A 73 -9.44 -9.69 17.94
C PRO A 73 -8.39 -9.80 19.06
N HIS A 74 -8.00 -8.64 19.61
CA HIS A 74 -6.97 -8.53 20.65
C HIS A 74 -7.26 -9.36 21.92
N HIS A 75 -8.52 -9.72 22.15
CA HIS A 75 -8.94 -10.60 23.26
C HIS A 75 -8.62 -12.08 23.01
N LEU A 76 -8.39 -12.51 21.75
CA LEU A 76 -7.98 -13.87 21.40
C LEU A 76 -6.46 -13.97 21.27
N THR A 77 -5.84 -12.96 20.65
CA THR A 77 -4.39 -12.90 20.41
C THR A 77 -3.95 -11.43 20.53
N ASP A 78 -2.91 -11.12 21.31
CA ASP A 78 -2.28 -9.79 21.32
C ASP A 78 -0.91 -9.87 20.62
N TYR A 79 -0.17 -8.76 20.59
CA TYR A 79 1.17 -8.71 20.00
C TYR A 79 2.18 -7.90 20.83
N GLY A 80 3.41 -8.39 20.90
CA GLY A 80 4.55 -7.69 21.49
C GLY A 80 5.47 -7.14 20.40
N ILE A 81 5.60 -5.81 20.30
CA ILE A 81 6.56 -5.17 19.39
C ILE A 81 7.98 -5.54 19.82
N GLN A 82 8.78 -6.05 18.88
CA GLN A 82 10.17 -6.39 19.12
C GLN A 82 11.00 -5.13 19.40
N LEU A 83 11.86 -5.24 20.42
CA LEU A 83 12.77 -4.17 20.82
C LEU A 83 14.19 -4.48 20.34
N ASP A 84 14.95 -3.44 20.05
CA ASP A 84 16.37 -3.56 19.73
C ASP A 84 17.21 -3.94 20.98
N GLY A 85 18.51 -4.20 20.78
CA GLY A 85 19.44 -4.52 21.88
C GLY A 85 19.62 -3.41 22.93
N LYS A 86 19.01 -2.24 22.74
CA LYS A 86 18.98 -1.10 23.68
C LYS A 86 17.57 -0.89 24.28
N GLY A 87 16.63 -1.80 24.05
CA GLY A 87 15.26 -1.74 24.56
C GLY A 87 14.36 -0.73 23.83
N ARG A 88 14.73 -0.27 22.63
CA ARG A 88 13.97 0.72 21.84
C ARG A 88 13.22 0.03 20.70
N LYS A 89 12.05 0.57 20.34
CA LYS A 89 11.33 0.15 19.13
C LYS A 89 12.10 0.62 17.91
N LYS A 90 12.51 -0.30 17.04
CA LYS A 90 13.15 0.03 15.77
C LYS A 90 12.16 -0.21 14.63
N PRO A 91 11.78 0.82 13.85
CA PRO A 91 10.90 0.62 12.70
C PRO A 91 11.63 -0.19 11.62
N ILE A 92 10.91 -1.11 10.99
CA ILE A 92 11.35 -1.83 9.78
C ILE A 92 11.00 -1.06 8.50
N GLY A 93 10.07 -0.12 8.58
CA GLY A 93 9.73 0.83 7.52
C GLY A 93 9.16 2.11 8.13
N ALA A 94 9.46 3.26 7.53
CA ALA A 94 8.97 4.56 7.94
C ALA A 94 8.40 5.29 6.72
N GLY A 95 7.17 5.80 6.85
CA GLY A 95 6.45 6.49 5.79
C GLY A 95 5.80 7.77 6.28
N ALA A 96 5.21 8.54 5.36
CA ALA A 96 4.56 9.82 5.70
C ALA A 96 3.39 9.67 6.70
N TRP A 97 2.71 8.52 6.67
CA TRP A 97 1.52 8.25 7.48
C TRP A 97 1.75 7.25 8.62
N SER A 98 2.82 6.47 8.57
CA SER A 98 3.01 5.38 9.52
C SER A 98 4.44 4.93 9.68
N ASP A 99 4.73 4.38 10.85
CA ASP A 99 5.91 3.57 11.12
C ASP A 99 5.49 2.10 11.25
N VAL A 100 6.26 1.20 10.64
CA VAL A 100 6.00 -0.25 10.67
C VAL A 100 7.00 -0.91 11.61
N PHE A 101 6.51 -1.77 12.51
CA PHE A 101 7.33 -2.49 13.47
C PHE A 101 7.12 -4.00 13.36
N MET A 102 8.19 -4.77 13.62
CA MET A 102 8.09 -6.21 13.78
C MET A 102 7.48 -6.55 15.15
N ALA A 103 6.56 -7.51 15.20
CA ALA A 103 5.96 -7.96 16.45
C ALA A 103 5.77 -9.49 16.47
N THR A 104 5.80 -10.07 17.66
CA THR A 104 5.48 -11.49 17.89
C THR A 104 4.07 -11.62 18.46
N PRO A 105 3.27 -12.60 18.01
CA PRO A 105 2.01 -12.90 18.67
C PRO A 105 2.23 -13.28 20.13
N THR A 106 1.37 -12.76 21.00
CA THR A 106 1.32 -13.11 22.42
C THR A 106 -0.07 -13.60 22.74
N LEU A 107 -0.18 -14.84 23.23
CA LEU A 107 -1.47 -15.33 23.72
C LEU A 107 -1.82 -14.56 25.01
N PRO A 108 -3.10 -14.19 25.21
CA PRO A 108 -3.54 -13.64 26.48
C PRO A 108 -3.10 -14.56 27.60
N ALA A 109 -2.47 -14.01 28.64
CA ALA A 109 -2.20 -14.80 29.84
C ALA A 109 -3.55 -15.35 30.31
N ALA A 110 -3.69 -16.68 30.38
CA ALA A 110 -4.83 -17.30 31.04
C ALA A 110 -4.92 -16.65 32.42
N ASP A 111 -6.10 -16.11 32.76
CA ASP A 111 -6.35 -15.35 33.99
C ASP A 111 -5.52 -15.93 35.14
N GLN A 112 -4.54 -15.14 35.62
CA GLN A 112 -3.97 -15.44 36.92
C GLN A 112 -5.14 -15.46 37.90
N PRO A 113 -5.32 -16.52 38.71
CA PRO A 113 -6.43 -16.58 39.63
C PRO A 113 -6.38 -15.35 40.53
N ALA A 114 -7.46 -14.59 40.51
CA ALA A 114 -7.65 -13.49 41.42
C ALA A 114 -7.48 -13.97 42.88
N ALA A 115 -6.87 -13.09 43.67
CA ALA A 115 -6.87 -13.01 45.13
C ALA A 115 -5.74 -13.73 45.89
N SER A 116 -4.82 -12.91 46.44
CA SER A 116 -4.31 -13.10 47.79
C SER A 116 -5.24 -12.38 48.79
N TYR A 117 -6.33 -13.05 49.17
CA TYR A 117 -6.98 -12.78 50.45
C TYR A 117 -6.92 -14.05 51.31
N SER A 118 -6.58 -13.83 52.57
CA SER A 118 -6.16 -14.78 53.59
C SER A 118 -7.13 -15.92 53.90
N ALA A 119 -6.51 -17.05 54.23
CA ALA A 119 -6.99 -18.36 54.69
C ALA A 119 -8.20 -18.43 55.66
N ALA A 120 -8.99 -19.52 55.49
CA ALA A 120 -9.53 -20.37 56.55
C ALA A 120 -9.80 -21.80 56.02
N PRO A 121 -9.80 -22.86 56.86
CA PRO A 121 -9.53 -24.23 56.41
C PRO A 121 -10.77 -25.14 56.22
N ALA A 122 -10.55 -26.16 55.37
CA ALA A 122 -11.19 -27.48 55.31
C ALA A 122 -12.69 -27.58 54.97
N MET A 123 -12.99 -28.24 53.85
CA MET A 123 -13.69 -29.54 53.78
C MET A 123 -13.68 -30.03 52.32
N THR A 124 -13.08 -31.19 52.06
CA THR A 124 -13.03 -31.86 50.76
C THR A 124 -14.32 -32.65 50.51
N PRO A 125 -15.00 -32.52 49.35
CA PRO A 125 -15.89 -33.55 48.83
C PRO A 125 -15.18 -34.40 47.76
N PRO A 126 -15.71 -35.62 47.45
CA PRO A 126 -14.90 -36.72 46.93
C PRO A 126 -14.61 -36.61 45.43
N ALA A 127 -13.45 -37.16 45.05
CA ALA A 127 -13.05 -37.35 43.67
C ALA A 127 -14.03 -38.29 42.95
N THR A 128 -14.76 -37.74 41.98
CA THR A 128 -15.45 -38.53 40.94
C THR A 128 -14.64 -38.41 39.65
N PRO A 129 -14.33 -39.52 38.96
CA PRO A 129 -13.53 -39.49 37.75
C PRO A 129 -14.43 -39.08 36.59
N VAL A 130 -14.26 -37.87 36.06
CA VAL A 130 -14.87 -37.50 34.77
C VAL A 130 -13.81 -37.68 33.70
N HIS A 131 -13.84 -38.83 33.04
CA HIS A 131 -13.13 -39.03 31.78
C HIS A 131 -13.64 -38.04 30.73
N SER A 132 -12.69 -37.35 30.10
CA SER A 132 -12.69 -36.79 28.73
C SER A 132 -14.03 -36.32 28.15
N ARG A 133 -14.13 -35.01 27.97
CA ARG A 133 -14.49 -34.49 26.64
C ARG A 133 -13.30 -33.69 26.12
N ASN A 134 -12.45 -34.36 25.34
CA ASN A 134 -11.68 -33.71 24.30
C ASN A 134 -12.64 -32.86 23.49
N SER A 135 -12.63 -31.54 23.69
CA SER A 135 -13.30 -30.58 22.83
C SER A 135 -12.50 -30.42 21.54
N SER A 136 -12.48 -31.49 20.73
CA SER A 136 -11.94 -31.50 19.37
C SER A 136 -12.92 -30.88 18.37
N THR A 137 -13.72 -29.89 18.79
CA THR A 137 -14.70 -29.16 17.96
C THR A 137 -14.53 -27.65 18.02
N ALA A 138 -13.50 -27.14 18.72
CA ALA A 138 -13.15 -25.71 18.75
C ALA A 138 -11.85 -25.39 17.99
N GLN A 139 -11.18 -26.40 17.42
CA GLN A 139 -9.95 -26.24 16.66
C GLN A 139 -10.18 -25.98 15.16
N GLU A 140 -11.41 -26.09 14.66
CA GLU A 140 -11.67 -25.98 13.22
C GLU A 140 -11.74 -24.54 12.69
N ASN A 141 -11.79 -23.51 13.54
CA ASN A 141 -11.94 -22.11 13.09
C ASN A 141 -11.03 -21.12 13.84
N MET A 142 -9.85 -21.54 14.29
CA MET A 142 -8.83 -20.55 14.72
C MET A 142 -8.05 -20.09 13.48
N PRO A 143 -8.02 -18.79 13.16
CA PRO A 143 -7.13 -18.27 12.13
C PRO A 143 -5.72 -18.74 12.43
N ALA A 144 -5.02 -19.28 11.43
CA ALA A 144 -3.62 -19.68 11.58
C ALA A 144 -2.83 -18.45 12.04
N ILE A 145 -2.38 -18.46 13.31
CA ILE A 145 -1.64 -17.34 13.89
C ILE A 145 -0.27 -17.31 13.20
N PRO A 146 0.10 -16.22 12.50
CA PRO A 146 1.40 -16.14 11.84
C PRO A 146 2.52 -16.11 12.89
N GLN A 147 3.72 -16.52 12.51
CA GLN A 147 4.86 -16.48 13.44
C GLN A 147 5.26 -15.04 13.80
N LEU A 148 5.07 -14.10 12.88
CA LEU A 148 5.44 -12.69 13.04
C LEU A 148 4.39 -11.78 12.39
N TYR A 149 4.14 -10.65 13.06
CA TYR A 149 3.31 -9.56 12.56
C TYR A 149 4.18 -8.37 12.14
N ALA A 150 3.69 -7.64 11.14
CA ALA A 150 4.08 -6.27 10.85
C ALA A 150 2.97 -5.34 11.37
N ILE A 151 3.31 -4.48 12.33
CA ILE A 151 2.37 -3.55 12.96
C ILE A 151 2.59 -2.17 12.36
N LYS A 152 1.66 -1.72 11.51
CA LYS A 152 1.69 -0.38 10.90
C LYS A 152 1.01 0.60 11.84
N VAL A 153 1.79 1.41 12.55
CA VAL A 153 1.34 2.35 13.58
C VAL A 153 1.17 3.74 12.95
N PRO A 154 0.07 4.47 13.23
CA PRO A 154 -0.11 5.83 12.72
C PRO A 154 0.99 6.77 13.25
N ALA A 155 1.66 7.50 12.35
CA ALA A 155 2.73 8.43 12.70
C ALA A 155 2.21 9.70 13.40
N SER A 156 0.91 10.01 13.25
CA SER A 156 0.24 11.17 13.86
C SER A 156 -1.27 10.96 13.99
N THR A 157 -1.94 11.86 14.72
CA THR A 157 -3.40 11.82 14.87
C THR A 157 -4.14 11.97 13.54
N SER A 158 -3.64 12.79 12.61
CA SER A 158 -4.24 12.93 11.27
C SER A 158 -4.05 11.66 10.44
N ALA A 159 -2.93 10.96 10.61
CA ALA A 159 -2.66 9.71 9.91
C ALA A 159 -3.60 8.56 10.29
N LYS A 160 -4.26 8.62 11.46
CA LYS A 160 -5.28 7.61 11.85
C LYS A 160 -6.41 7.50 10.83
N LYS A 161 -6.82 8.62 10.22
CA LYS A 161 -7.88 8.61 9.18
C LYS A 161 -7.42 7.84 7.94
N VAL A 162 -6.17 8.05 7.52
CA VAL A 162 -5.56 7.35 6.38
C VAL A 162 -5.48 5.85 6.66
N LEU A 163 -5.01 5.45 7.85
CA LEU A 163 -4.96 4.04 8.23
C LEU A 163 -6.35 3.42 8.36
N SER A 164 -7.36 4.15 8.82
CA SER A 164 -8.75 3.66 8.82
C SER A 164 -9.32 3.50 7.42
N ALA A 165 -8.97 4.36 6.47
CA ALA A 165 -9.35 4.18 5.06
C ALA A 165 -8.64 2.95 4.46
N GLU A 166 -7.33 2.82 4.70
CA GLU A 166 -6.54 1.65 4.30
C GLU A 166 -7.10 0.35 4.91
N ALA A 167 -7.51 0.37 6.18
CA ALA A 167 -8.13 -0.78 6.84
C ALA A 167 -9.42 -1.21 6.13
N LYS A 168 -10.26 -0.28 5.67
CA LYS A 168 -11.49 -0.63 4.92
C LYS A 168 -11.15 -1.33 3.61
N VAL A 169 -10.15 -0.83 2.88
CA VAL A 169 -9.68 -1.43 1.62
C VAL A 169 -9.15 -2.84 1.87
N LEU A 170 -8.23 -3.00 2.83
CA LEU A 170 -7.68 -4.31 3.17
C LEU A 170 -8.75 -5.28 3.68
N SER A 171 -9.74 -4.78 4.41
CA SER A 171 -10.88 -5.59 4.86
C SER A 171 -11.72 -6.09 3.70
N TYR A 172 -12.00 -5.23 2.73
CA TYR A 172 -12.69 -5.59 1.50
C TYR A 172 -11.92 -6.65 0.71
N LEU A 173 -10.63 -6.43 0.47
CA LEU A 173 -9.78 -7.34 -0.31
C LEU A 173 -9.56 -8.69 0.37
N SER A 174 -9.36 -8.71 1.69
CA SER A 174 -9.04 -9.94 2.44
C SER A 174 -10.20 -10.95 2.52
N ARG A 175 -11.42 -10.55 2.15
CA ARG A 175 -12.60 -11.44 2.13
C ARG A 175 -12.71 -12.27 0.85
N PHE A 176 -11.93 -11.95 -0.18
CA PHE A 176 -11.95 -12.71 -1.41
C PHE A 176 -11.04 -13.95 -1.32
N PRO A 177 -11.42 -15.06 -1.98
CA PRO A 177 -10.54 -16.22 -2.08
C PRO A 177 -9.19 -15.83 -2.70
N ASN A 178 -8.12 -16.47 -2.22
CA ASN A 178 -6.75 -16.28 -2.70
C ASN A 178 -6.20 -14.85 -2.55
N ALA A 179 -6.80 -13.99 -1.71
CA ALA A 179 -6.28 -12.63 -1.48
C ALA A 179 -4.80 -12.63 -1.06
N ASN A 180 -4.38 -13.62 -0.27
CA ASN A 180 -3.00 -13.76 0.20
C ASN A 180 -1.98 -14.03 -0.92
N ASP A 181 -2.43 -14.42 -2.12
CA ASP A 181 -1.57 -14.59 -3.29
C ASP A 181 -1.28 -13.25 -4.00
N HIS A 182 -2.04 -12.20 -3.66
CA HIS A 182 -2.04 -10.93 -4.39
C HIS A 182 -1.73 -9.73 -3.51
N VAL A 183 -2.19 -9.73 -2.26
CA VAL A 183 -2.06 -8.62 -1.31
C VAL A 183 -1.52 -9.10 0.03
N VAL A 184 -0.87 -8.20 0.76
CA VAL A 184 -0.34 -8.50 2.09
C VAL A 184 -1.44 -9.01 3.02
N PRO A 185 -1.26 -10.16 3.70
CA PRO A 185 -2.28 -10.69 4.59
C PRO A 185 -2.57 -9.75 5.76
N PHE A 186 -3.85 -9.46 5.98
CA PHE A 186 -4.34 -8.50 6.96
C PHE A 186 -5.20 -9.18 8.03
N PHE A 187 -4.85 -8.96 9.30
CA PHE A 187 -5.50 -9.57 10.46
C PHE A 187 -6.47 -8.62 11.18
N GLY A 188 -6.60 -7.38 10.70
CA GLY A 188 -7.54 -6.40 11.24
C GLY A 188 -6.87 -5.14 11.79
N GLN A 189 -7.70 -4.14 12.05
CA GLN A 189 -7.29 -2.89 12.71
C GLN A 189 -7.39 -3.04 14.23
N ASP A 190 -6.33 -2.69 14.96
CA ASP A 190 -6.37 -2.57 16.42
C ASP A 190 -6.92 -1.19 16.80
N LEU A 191 -8.16 -1.15 17.28
CA LEU A 191 -8.84 0.09 17.66
C LEU A 191 -8.22 0.80 18.87
N ARG A 192 -7.44 0.10 19.72
CA ARG A 192 -6.76 0.72 20.87
C ARG A 192 -5.72 1.74 20.41
N THR A 193 -5.06 1.45 19.29
CA THR A 193 -3.93 2.23 18.78
C THR A 193 -4.21 2.90 17.44
N GLY A 194 -5.17 2.38 16.67
CA GLY A 194 -5.40 2.71 15.27
C GLY A 194 -4.43 2.00 14.31
N ALA A 195 -3.64 1.04 14.79
CA ALA A 195 -2.65 0.33 14.00
C ALA A 195 -3.28 -0.76 13.13
N LEU A 196 -2.62 -1.09 12.02
CA LEU A 196 -2.96 -2.23 11.17
C LEU A 196 -2.09 -3.42 11.54
N VAL A 197 -2.71 -4.58 11.72
CA VAL A 197 -2.00 -5.84 12.00
C VAL A 197 -1.89 -6.63 10.70
N LEU A 198 -0.68 -6.75 10.18
CA LEU A 198 -0.36 -7.39 8.90
C LEU A 198 0.58 -8.58 9.12
N GLN A 199 0.67 -9.50 8.16
CA GLN A 199 1.71 -10.51 8.16
C GLN A 199 3.08 -9.86 7.94
N ALA A 200 4.07 -10.27 8.73
CA ALA A 200 5.45 -9.90 8.46
C ALA A 200 5.97 -10.63 7.21
N MET A 201 6.52 -9.87 6.27
CA MET A 201 7.13 -10.37 5.03
C MET A 201 8.66 -10.30 5.10
N ASP A 202 9.38 -10.95 4.18
CA ASP A 202 10.85 -11.00 4.21
C ASP A 202 11.53 -9.67 3.82
N GLY A 203 10.82 -8.78 3.13
CA GLY A 203 11.27 -7.45 2.76
C GLY A 203 10.47 -6.90 1.57
N THR A 204 10.93 -5.77 1.02
CA THR A 204 10.35 -5.18 -0.20
C THR A 204 11.03 -5.69 -1.47
N LEU A 205 10.40 -5.54 -2.63
CA LEU A 205 11.02 -5.83 -3.92
C LEU A 205 12.25 -4.94 -4.15
N GLU A 206 12.22 -3.71 -3.65
CA GLU A 206 13.38 -2.82 -3.66
C GLU A 206 14.58 -3.44 -2.90
N ASP A 207 14.36 -3.92 -1.68
CA ASP A 207 15.38 -4.61 -0.87
C ASP A 207 15.91 -5.86 -1.59
N TRP A 208 15.00 -6.61 -2.22
CA TRP A 208 15.36 -7.81 -2.98
C TRP A 208 16.27 -7.48 -4.16
N ILE A 209 15.96 -6.43 -4.93
CA ILE A 209 16.78 -5.95 -6.06
C ILE A 209 18.17 -5.52 -5.57
N GLN A 210 18.21 -4.71 -4.50
CA GLN A 210 19.47 -4.23 -3.93
C GLN A 210 20.36 -5.38 -3.47
N THR A 211 19.78 -6.36 -2.78
CA THR A 211 20.54 -7.47 -2.17
C THR A 211 20.91 -8.57 -3.17
N ASN A 212 20.01 -8.88 -4.11
CA ASN A 212 20.15 -10.07 -4.97
C ASN A 212 20.61 -9.76 -6.40
N LEU A 213 20.50 -8.51 -6.87
CA LEU A 213 20.81 -8.17 -8.27
C LEU A 213 21.84 -7.06 -8.43
N ASN A 214 21.85 -6.05 -7.57
CA ASN A 214 22.70 -4.86 -7.77
C ASN A 214 24.19 -5.10 -7.47
N GLY A 215 24.50 -6.13 -6.68
CA GLY A 215 25.88 -6.55 -6.42
C GLY A 215 26.46 -7.53 -7.46
N LEU A 216 25.66 -8.00 -8.42
CA LEU A 216 26.09 -8.97 -9.43
C LEU A 216 26.73 -8.28 -10.65
N ASP A 217 27.62 -8.99 -11.34
CA ASP A 217 28.10 -8.56 -12.66
C ASP A 217 27.00 -8.68 -13.73
N ASP A 218 27.20 -8.02 -14.87
CA ASP A 218 26.20 -7.93 -15.96
C ASP A 218 25.75 -9.33 -16.45
N THR A 219 26.63 -10.33 -16.47
CA THR A 219 26.31 -11.68 -16.98
C THR A 219 25.53 -12.47 -15.94
N ALA A 220 26.01 -12.53 -14.70
CA ALA A 220 25.32 -13.21 -13.61
C ALA A 220 23.94 -12.60 -13.33
N ARG A 221 23.84 -11.26 -13.43
CA ARG A 221 22.57 -10.55 -13.30
C ARG A 221 21.59 -10.95 -14.39
N ALA A 222 22.03 -10.98 -15.66
CA ALA A 222 21.18 -11.35 -16.78
C ALA A 222 20.66 -12.80 -16.65
N GLN A 223 21.53 -13.75 -16.28
CA GLN A 223 21.14 -15.14 -16.03
C GLN A 223 20.15 -15.27 -14.88
N LYS A 224 20.41 -14.58 -13.76
CA LYS A 224 19.50 -14.58 -12.61
C LYS A 224 18.14 -14.03 -12.99
N LEU A 225 18.09 -12.87 -13.66
CA LEU A 225 16.84 -12.28 -14.15
C LEU A 225 16.15 -13.16 -15.19
N ALA A 226 16.86 -13.78 -16.12
CA ALA A 226 16.24 -14.68 -17.10
C ALA A 226 15.51 -15.85 -16.42
N SER A 227 16.06 -16.36 -15.31
CA SER A 227 15.44 -17.43 -14.53
C SER A 227 14.25 -16.99 -13.66
N THR A 228 14.20 -15.74 -13.20
CA THR A 228 13.19 -15.28 -12.23
C THR A 228 12.18 -14.29 -12.81
N PHE A 229 12.59 -13.41 -13.72
CA PHE A 229 11.78 -12.31 -14.25
C PHE A 229 10.42 -12.74 -14.80
N PRO A 230 10.29 -13.81 -15.63
CA PRO A 230 8.99 -14.26 -16.12
C PRO A 230 8.00 -14.56 -14.99
N ALA A 231 8.45 -15.28 -13.95
CA ALA A 231 7.61 -15.63 -12.82
C ALA A 231 7.21 -14.40 -12.00
N LEU A 232 8.15 -13.49 -11.74
CA LEU A 232 7.90 -12.27 -10.99
C LEU A 232 6.94 -11.33 -11.73
N ALA A 233 7.17 -11.12 -13.03
CA ALA A 233 6.33 -10.28 -13.87
C ALA A 233 4.91 -10.86 -13.98
N LEU A 234 4.77 -12.17 -14.24
CA LEU A 234 3.46 -12.82 -14.28
C LEU A 234 2.73 -12.74 -12.94
N SER A 235 3.42 -12.94 -11.82
CA SER A 235 2.84 -12.80 -10.48
C SER A 235 2.24 -11.42 -10.29
N LEU A 236 2.99 -10.35 -10.58
CA LEU A 236 2.52 -8.98 -10.40
C LEU A 236 1.41 -8.60 -11.39
N ILE A 237 1.49 -9.05 -12.64
CA ILE A 237 0.43 -8.83 -13.64
C ILE A 237 -0.86 -9.53 -13.22
N ASN A 238 -0.79 -10.78 -12.75
CA ASN A 238 -1.96 -11.50 -12.23
C ASN A 238 -2.56 -10.79 -11.01
N SER A 239 -1.74 -10.32 -10.08
CA SER A 239 -2.21 -9.55 -8.92
C SER A 239 -2.87 -8.23 -9.32
N LEU A 240 -2.37 -7.56 -10.36
CA LEU A 240 -2.99 -6.33 -10.85
C LEU A 240 -4.33 -6.60 -11.57
N ILE A 241 -4.42 -7.68 -12.37
CA ILE A 241 -5.70 -8.15 -12.92
C ILE A 241 -6.69 -8.45 -11.79
N TRP A 242 -6.24 -9.14 -10.74
CA TRP A 242 -7.08 -9.46 -9.58
C TRP A 242 -7.60 -8.21 -8.87
N LEU A 243 -6.77 -7.17 -8.71
CA LEU A 243 -7.22 -5.88 -8.15
C LEU A 243 -8.23 -5.18 -9.07
N GLN A 244 -7.98 -5.18 -10.39
CA GLN A 244 -8.88 -4.60 -11.39
C GLN A 244 -10.26 -5.28 -11.37
N ASP A 245 -10.30 -6.61 -11.28
CA ASP A 245 -11.53 -7.42 -11.16
C ASP A 245 -12.31 -7.16 -9.85
N LYS A 246 -11.76 -6.37 -8.94
CA LYS A 246 -12.34 -6.02 -7.64
C LYS A 246 -12.59 -4.51 -7.53
N ASP A 247 -12.53 -3.80 -8.66
CA ASP A 247 -12.71 -2.35 -8.78
C ASP A 247 -11.73 -1.55 -7.90
N CYS A 248 -10.52 -2.08 -7.73
CA CYS A 248 -9.49 -1.53 -6.86
C CYS A 248 -8.34 -0.95 -7.67
N VAL A 249 -8.17 0.37 -7.60
CA VAL A 249 -7.00 1.08 -8.16
C VAL A 249 -6.02 1.35 -7.03
N HIS A 250 -4.86 0.71 -7.05
CA HIS A 250 -3.84 0.82 -6.01
C HIS A 250 -3.27 2.25 -5.90
N ALA A 251 -3.00 2.89 -7.05
CA ALA A 251 -2.52 4.27 -7.20
C ALA A 251 -1.13 4.61 -6.61
N ASP A 252 -0.37 3.61 -6.15
CA ASP A 252 1.01 3.79 -5.63
C ASP A 252 1.86 2.53 -5.86
N ILE A 253 1.78 1.93 -7.06
CA ILE A 253 2.58 0.75 -7.41
C ILE A 253 4.04 1.15 -7.62
N LYS A 254 4.92 0.61 -6.78
CA LYS A 254 6.37 0.81 -6.83
C LYS A 254 7.10 -0.32 -6.09
N PRO A 255 8.42 -0.51 -6.32
CA PRO A 255 9.20 -1.57 -5.66
C PRO A 255 9.11 -1.60 -4.13
N SER A 256 9.04 -0.45 -3.46
CA SER A 256 8.92 -0.37 -2.00
C SER A 256 7.53 -0.73 -1.44
N ASN A 257 6.51 -0.77 -2.29
CA ASN A 257 5.15 -1.19 -1.95
C ASN A 257 4.83 -2.62 -2.41
N ILE A 258 5.80 -3.35 -2.93
CA ILE A 258 5.68 -4.77 -3.25
C ILE A 258 6.50 -5.54 -2.24
N LEU A 259 5.87 -6.44 -1.49
CA LEU A 259 6.54 -7.27 -0.49
C LEU A 259 6.84 -8.64 -1.07
N TYR A 260 7.89 -9.27 -0.59
CA TYR A 260 8.24 -10.62 -0.99
C TYR A 260 8.31 -11.60 0.19
N THR A 261 8.06 -12.87 -0.11
CA THR A 261 8.41 -14.01 0.75
C THR A 261 9.46 -14.85 0.02
N LYS A 262 10.53 -15.22 0.72
CA LYS A 262 11.59 -16.07 0.19
C LYS A 262 11.01 -17.45 -0.15
N SER A 263 11.43 -17.97 -1.30
CA SER A 263 11.24 -19.39 -1.64
C SER A 263 12.60 -20.05 -1.77
N ALA A 264 12.73 -21.27 -1.23
CA ALA A 264 13.97 -22.03 -1.31
C ALA A 264 14.19 -22.65 -2.70
N THR A 265 13.12 -22.86 -3.47
CA THR A 265 13.12 -23.66 -4.70
C THR A 265 12.59 -22.91 -5.92
N THR A 266 11.93 -21.77 -5.74
CA THR A 266 11.33 -20.99 -6.82
C THR A 266 11.70 -19.50 -6.73
N ALA A 267 11.26 -18.71 -7.70
CA ALA A 267 11.24 -17.26 -7.55
C ALA A 267 10.48 -16.86 -6.27
N PRO A 268 10.85 -15.73 -5.62
CA PRO A 268 10.12 -15.25 -4.45
C PRO A 268 8.66 -14.95 -4.81
N HIS A 269 7.77 -15.20 -3.84
CA HIS A 269 6.36 -14.84 -3.96
C HIS A 269 6.20 -13.33 -3.71
N LEU A 270 5.44 -12.63 -4.56
CA LEU A 270 5.26 -11.17 -4.50
C LEU A 270 3.81 -10.80 -4.22
N VAL A 271 3.58 -9.85 -3.32
CA VAL A 271 2.26 -9.29 -3.02
C VAL A 271 2.29 -7.77 -2.96
N PHE A 272 1.19 -7.12 -3.31
CA PHE A 272 1.02 -5.68 -3.13
C PHE A 272 0.78 -5.31 -1.65
N SER A 273 1.22 -4.13 -1.27
CA SER A 273 1.10 -3.58 0.07
C SER A 273 0.97 -2.06 0.02
N ASP A 274 0.68 -1.45 1.16
CA ASP A 274 0.46 0.00 1.30
C ASP A 274 -0.70 0.53 0.46
N PHE A 275 -1.92 0.26 0.93
CA PHE A 275 -3.17 0.67 0.29
C PHE A 275 -3.63 2.07 0.73
N SER A 276 -2.71 2.90 1.20
CA SER A 276 -3.01 4.23 1.74
C SER A 276 -3.48 5.25 0.69
N SER A 277 -3.17 5.02 -0.59
CA SER A 277 -3.59 5.86 -1.72
C SER A 277 -4.68 5.21 -2.58
N THR A 278 -5.16 4.02 -2.18
CA THR A 278 -6.05 3.19 -3.00
C THR A 278 -7.44 3.81 -3.15
N ILE A 279 -8.02 3.62 -4.33
CA ILE A 279 -9.38 4.04 -4.67
C ILE A 279 -10.20 2.78 -4.99
N LEU A 280 -11.28 2.57 -4.22
CA LEU A 280 -12.30 1.57 -4.54
C LEU A 280 -13.41 2.24 -5.35
N THR A 281 -13.48 1.90 -6.63
CA THR A 281 -14.36 2.58 -7.59
C THR A 281 -15.84 2.27 -7.33
N THR A 282 -16.12 1.14 -6.68
CA THR A 282 -17.46 0.73 -6.23
C THR A 282 -18.02 1.58 -5.09
N LEU A 283 -17.18 2.31 -4.34
CA LEU A 283 -17.61 2.96 -3.11
C LEU A 283 -18.05 4.42 -3.25
N ASN A 284 -17.95 5.02 -4.44
CA ASN A 284 -18.22 6.46 -4.63
C ASN A 284 -17.62 7.30 -3.47
N ASP A 285 -16.45 6.91 -2.97
CA ASP A 285 -15.86 7.57 -1.81
C ASP A 285 -15.38 8.95 -2.29
N THR A 286 -16.07 10.00 -1.86
CA THR A 286 -15.96 11.35 -2.42
C THR A 286 -14.66 12.07 -2.04
N ASP A 287 -13.82 11.46 -1.19
CA ASP A 287 -12.56 12.04 -0.70
C ASP A 287 -11.37 11.10 -1.00
N PRO A 288 -10.90 11.01 -2.26
CA PRO A 288 -9.64 10.35 -2.56
C PRO A 288 -8.53 11.04 -1.77
N THR A 289 -7.78 10.27 -0.98
CA THR A 289 -6.65 10.83 -0.23
C THR A 289 -5.53 11.07 -1.23
N PRO A 290 -5.05 12.32 -1.42
CA PRO A 290 -3.98 12.56 -2.38
C PRO A 290 -2.73 11.79 -1.94
N PRO A 291 -2.02 11.12 -2.88
CA PRO A 291 -0.86 10.32 -2.53
C PRO A 291 0.20 11.21 -1.85
N PRO A 292 0.97 10.67 -0.88
CA PRO A 292 2.04 11.43 -0.25
C PRO A 292 3.10 11.82 -1.29
N MET A 293 3.03 13.07 -1.76
CA MET A 293 3.86 13.62 -2.83
C MET A 293 5.28 13.93 -2.32
N GLY A 294 6.14 12.90 -2.24
CA GLY A 294 7.59 13.04 -2.03
C GLY A 294 8.36 12.87 -3.34
N ALA A 295 9.52 13.53 -3.49
CA ALA A 295 10.31 13.63 -4.74
C ALA A 295 10.98 12.32 -5.26
N GLY A 296 10.65 11.16 -4.67
CA GLY A 296 11.05 9.82 -5.14
C GLY A 296 9.88 8.96 -5.61
N THR A 297 8.64 9.26 -5.18
CA THR A 297 7.42 8.53 -5.58
C THR A 297 7.05 8.79 -7.04
N TRP A 298 7.50 9.89 -7.63
CA TRP A 298 7.07 10.34 -8.96
C TRP A 298 7.56 9.45 -10.09
N ASP A 299 8.69 8.77 -9.89
CA ASP A 299 9.34 7.98 -10.94
C ASP A 299 8.43 6.88 -11.49
N PHE A 300 7.47 6.41 -10.68
CA PHE A 300 6.53 5.36 -11.03
C PHE A 300 5.16 5.90 -11.49
N LEU A 301 4.91 7.20 -11.34
CA LEU A 301 3.61 7.80 -11.66
C LEU A 301 3.39 7.88 -13.17
N ASP A 302 2.15 7.60 -13.55
CA ASP A 302 1.68 7.84 -14.91
C ASP A 302 1.77 9.34 -15.27
N PRO A 303 2.39 9.72 -16.40
CA PRO A 303 2.52 11.12 -16.81
C PRO A 303 1.18 11.87 -16.92
N SER A 304 0.08 11.17 -17.22
CA SER A 304 -1.25 11.76 -17.33
C SER A 304 -1.80 12.28 -15.99
N LEU A 305 -1.38 11.70 -14.85
CA LEU A 305 -1.71 12.18 -13.51
C LEU A 305 -1.00 13.50 -13.17
N LEU A 306 0.07 13.83 -13.89
CA LEU A 306 0.93 14.98 -13.62
C LEU A 306 0.64 16.19 -14.51
N SER A 307 -0.39 16.11 -15.35
CA SER A 307 -0.83 17.19 -16.23
C SER A 307 -1.26 18.41 -15.43
N SER A 308 -0.69 19.58 -15.73
CA SER A 308 -1.04 20.84 -15.07
C SER A 308 -2.38 21.42 -15.52
N LYS A 309 -2.87 21.02 -16.70
CA LYS A 309 -4.10 21.58 -17.29
C LYS A 309 -5.34 20.74 -16.96
N SER A 310 -5.17 19.43 -16.91
CA SER A 310 -6.24 18.45 -16.68
C SER A 310 -5.62 17.14 -16.23
N PRO A 311 -5.29 16.98 -14.94
CA PRO A 311 -4.77 15.72 -14.42
C PRO A 311 -5.83 14.63 -14.59
N ALA A 312 -5.41 13.47 -15.11
CA ALA A 312 -6.27 12.30 -15.13
C ALA A 312 -6.60 11.86 -13.70
N THR A 313 -7.71 11.14 -13.52
CA THR A 313 -7.98 10.40 -12.29
C THR A 313 -7.21 9.08 -12.32
N PRO A 314 -6.69 8.59 -11.18
CA PRO A 314 -6.13 7.24 -11.10
C PRO A 314 -7.11 6.20 -11.63
N SER A 315 -6.60 5.24 -12.38
CA SER A 315 -7.38 4.18 -13.03
C SER A 315 -6.55 2.90 -13.16
N ALA A 316 -7.17 1.80 -13.57
CA ALA A 316 -6.46 0.57 -13.89
C ALA A 316 -5.34 0.79 -14.93
N SER A 317 -5.55 1.69 -15.91
CA SER A 317 -4.53 2.03 -16.91
C SER A 317 -3.33 2.75 -16.30
N THR A 318 -3.54 3.62 -15.29
CA THR A 318 -2.43 4.31 -14.62
C THR A 318 -1.62 3.34 -13.74
N ASP A 319 -2.28 2.41 -13.06
CA ASP A 319 -1.60 1.34 -12.32
C ASP A 319 -0.80 0.41 -13.24
N LEU A 320 -1.33 0.09 -14.42
CA LEU A 320 -0.63 -0.68 -15.45
C LEU A 320 0.67 0.01 -15.89
N TYR A 321 0.65 1.33 -16.07
CA TYR A 321 1.86 2.11 -16.35
C TYR A 321 2.86 2.03 -15.19
N SER A 322 2.40 2.24 -13.95
CA SER A 322 3.24 2.15 -12.75
C SER A 322 3.87 0.77 -12.55
N LEU A 323 3.12 -0.31 -12.85
CA LEU A 323 3.65 -1.67 -12.86
C LEU A 323 4.73 -1.84 -13.94
N ALA A 324 4.51 -1.34 -15.16
CA ALA A 324 5.52 -1.42 -16.22
C ALA A 324 6.81 -0.67 -15.88
N ILE A 325 6.72 0.51 -15.24
CA ILE A 325 7.91 1.22 -14.72
C ILE A 325 8.58 0.39 -13.62
N THR A 326 7.80 -0.22 -12.73
CA THR A 326 8.32 -1.08 -11.66
C THR A 326 9.09 -2.29 -12.22
N LEU A 327 8.59 -2.92 -13.28
CA LEU A 327 9.31 -3.99 -13.98
C LEU A 327 10.56 -3.48 -14.70
N LEU A 328 10.53 -2.27 -15.27
CA LEU A 328 11.72 -1.64 -15.83
C LEU A 328 12.77 -1.39 -14.73
N PHE A 329 12.36 -0.87 -13.58
CA PHE A 329 13.23 -0.69 -12.41
C PHE A 329 13.86 -2.02 -11.96
N LEU A 330 13.08 -3.10 -11.91
CA LEU A 330 13.59 -4.45 -11.61
C LEU A 330 14.72 -4.87 -12.56
N ILE A 331 14.57 -4.59 -13.86
CA ILE A 331 15.59 -4.93 -14.87
C ILE A 331 16.82 -4.04 -14.74
N LEU A 332 16.65 -2.73 -14.55
CA LEU A 332 17.76 -1.77 -14.51
C LEU A 332 18.51 -1.78 -13.17
N GLY A 333 17.80 -2.09 -12.07
CA GLY A 333 18.28 -2.05 -10.70
C GLY A 333 18.19 -0.66 -10.04
N THR A 334 17.67 0.32 -10.77
CA THR A 334 17.59 1.74 -10.41
C THR A 334 16.49 2.40 -11.26
N SER A 335 16.07 3.61 -10.87
CA SER A 335 15.08 4.40 -11.61
C SER A 335 15.56 4.70 -13.04
N PRO A 336 14.68 4.60 -14.06
CA PRO A 336 15.00 5.04 -15.42
C PRO A 336 15.29 6.55 -15.50
N TYR A 337 14.98 7.30 -14.44
CA TYR A 337 15.17 8.75 -14.33
C TYR A 337 16.32 9.15 -13.39
N ASP A 338 17.13 8.19 -12.92
CA ASP A 338 18.15 8.42 -11.88
C ASP A 338 19.21 9.46 -12.28
N ILE A 339 19.42 9.68 -13.58
CA ILE A 339 20.31 10.74 -14.09
C ILE A 339 19.86 12.15 -13.65
N PHE A 340 18.57 12.33 -13.36
CA PHE A 340 18.00 13.60 -12.90
C PHE A 340 17.78 13.65 -11.38
N LYS A 341 18.28 12.66 -10.61
CA LYS A 341 18.05 12.58 -9.16
C LYS A 341 18.47 13.83 -8.38
N ASN A 342 19.50 14.53 -8.87
CA ASN A 342 20.03 15.75 -8.26
C ASN A 342 19.21 17.00 -8.64
N ASN A 343 18.41 16.94 -9.70
CA ASN A 343 17.56 18.05 -10.16
C ASN A 343 16.10 17.59 -10.20
N LYS A 344 15.44 17.64 -9.03
CA LYS A 344 14.05 17.20 -8.86
C LYS A 344 13.03 17.91 -9.74
N PHE A 345 13.28 19.18 -10.06
CA PHE A 345 12.42 19.92 -10.98
C PHE A 345 12.52 19.33 -12.39
N GLN A 346 13.74 19.14 -12.89
CA GLN A 346 13.96 18.54 -14.20
C GLN A 346 13.47 17.09 -14.27
N GLN A 347 13.70 16.29 -13.23
CA GLN A 347 13.18 14.93 -13.11
C GLN A 347 11.66 14.91 -13.29
N ARG A 348 10.94 15.82 -12.62
CA ARG A 348 9.48 15.93 -12.72
C ARG A 348 9.01 16.31 -14.12
N GLU A 349 9.68 17.26 -14.78
CA GLU A 349 9.32 17.65 -16.16
C GLU A 349 9.53 16.52 -17.16
N ILE A 350 10.54 15.69 -16.93
CA ILE A 350 10.87 14.53 -17.76
C ILE A 350 9.88 13.39 -17.55
N ILE A 351 9.46 13.14 -16.31
CA ILE A 351 8.38 12.18 -16.02
C ILE A 351 7.10 12.63 -16.72
N LYS A 352 6.74 13.93 -16.67
CA LYS A 352 5.60 14.48 -17.41
C LYS A 352 5.71 14.34 -18.93
N TYR A 353 6.92 14.29 -19.47
CA TYR A 353 7.12 14.03 -20.90
C TYR A 353 6.59 12.65 -21.27
N GLY A 354 6.85 11.64 -20.43
CA GLY A 354 6.22 10.31 -20.52
C GLY A 354 6.93 9.32 -21.44
N ASP A 355 8.25 9.42 -21.59
CA ASP A 355 9.08 8.50 -22.39
C ASP A 355 10.24 7.89 -21.56
N PRO A 356 9.95 7.02 -20.59
CA PRO A 356 10.97 6.37 -19.75
C PRO A 356 12.04 5.64 -20.56
N LEU A 357 11.66 5.02 -21.68
CA LEU A 357 12.55 4.19 -22.50
C LEU A 357 13.57 5.03 -23.27
N GLN A 358 13.23 6.26 -23.65
CA GLN A 358 14.20 7.21 -24.18
C GLN A 358 15.16 7.70 -23.10
N TYR A 359 14.66 8.11 -21.94
CA TYR A 359 15.49 8.71 -20.89
C TYR A 359 16.43 7.74 -20.21
N MET A 360 16.06 6.46 -20.09
CA MET A 360 16.97 5.44 -19.56
C MET A 360 18.22 5.22 -20.43
N ARG A 361 18.25 5.71 -21.67
CA ARG A 361 19.36 5.57 -22.64
C ARG A 361 20.30 6.78 -22.65
N HIS A 362 19.98 7.81 -21.89
CA HIS A 362 20.76 9.03 -21.89
C HIS A 362 22.05 8.86 -21.09
N ASP A 363 23.14 9.49 -21.56
CA ASP A 363 24.46 9.51 -20.92
C ASP A 363 25.18 8.14 -20.83
N ASP A 364 26.36 8.12 -20.20
CA ASP A 364 27.19 6.92 -19.99
C ASP A 364 26.46 5.80 -19.23
N GLU A 365 25.55 6.16 -18.32
CA GLU A 365 24.70 5.20 -17.61
C GLU A 365 23.66 4.55 -18.53
N GLY A 366 23.25 5.26 -19.58
CA GLY A 366 22.35 4.76 -20.61
C GLY A 366 22.91 3.58 -21.40
N ILE A 367 24.23 3.56 -21.62
CA ILE A 367 24.93 2.44 -22.26
C ILE A 367 24.85 1.18 -21.38
N LYS A 368 24.96 1.34 -20.05
CA LYS A 368 24.84 0.21 -19.12
C LYS A 368 23.40 -0.29 -19.04
N ASN A 369 22.42 0.61 -18.99
CA ASN A 369 21.00 0.26 -18.97
C ASN A 369 20.59 -0.51 -20.23
N LEU A 370 21.06 -0.07 -21.41
CA LEU A 370 20.85 -0.79 -22.66
C LEU A 370 21.53 -2.16 -22.65
N ARG A 371 22.75 -2.27 -22.13
CA ARG A 371 23.42 -3.58 -21.97
C ARG A 371 22.63 -4.53 -21.09
N LYS A 372 22.15 -4.08 -19.92
CA LYS A 372 21.32 -4.89 -19.02
C LYS A 372 20.06 -5.41 -19.72
N LEU A 373 19.35 -4.53 -20.43
CA LEU A 373 18.11 -4.88 -21.12
C LEU A 373 18.34 -5.82 -22.32
N ASN A 374 19.41 -5.59 -23.09
CA ASN A 374 19.77 -6.42 -24.24
C ASN A 374 20.26 -7.81 -23.81
N SER A 375 21.07 -7.88 -22.74
CA SER A 375 21.51 -9.16 -22.17
C SER A 375 20.31 -9.99 -21.69
N LEU A 376 19.37 -9.37 -20.97
CA LEU A 376 18.14 -10.06 -20.56
C LEU A 376 17.30 -10.49 -21.75
N SER A 377 17.15 -9.63 -22.77
CA SER A 377 16.37 -9.94 -23.98
C SER A 377 16.96 -11.12 -24.76
N ARG A 378 18.30 -11.19 -24.84
CA ARG A 378 19.00 -12.32 -25.44
C ARG A 378 18.74 -13.60 -24.65
N ASP A 379 18.90 -13.56 -23.34
CA ASP A 379 18.79 -14.75 -22.48
C ASP A 379 17.34 -15.25 -22.37
N LEU A 380 16.33 -14.37 -22.50
CA LEU A 380 14.91 -14.72 -22.57
C LEU A 380 14.42 -15.11 -23.98
N GLY A 381 15.19 -14.81 -25.03
CA GLY A 381 14.82 -15.09 -26.42
C GLY A 381 13.74 -14.17 -27.01
N PHE A 382 13.42 -13.04 -26.36
CA PHE A 382 12.52 -12.03 -26.91
C PHE A 382 12.92 -10.61 -26.50
N ASP A 383 12.45 -9.62 -27.27
CA ASP A 383 12.74 -8.20 -27.07
C ASP A 383 11.90 -7.63 -25.89
N VAL A 384 12.48 -7.64 -24.68
CA VAL A 384 11.83 -7.16 -23.46
C VAL A 384 11.53 -5.66 -23.54
N GLN A 385 12.38 -4.90 -24.24
CA GLN A 385 12.16 -3.47 -24.42
C GLN A 385 10.87 -3.21 -25.20
N LYS A 386 10.67 -3.91 -26.32
CA LYS A 386 9.45 -3.76 -27.12
C LYS A 386 8.21 -4.19 -26.34
N TRP A 387 8.32 -5.23 -25.52
CA TRP A 387 7.23 -5.67 -24.67
C TRP A 387 6.84 -4.61 -23.62
N LEU A 388 7.82 -3.96 -22.97
CA LEU A 388 7.58 -2.82 -22.07
C LEU A 388 7.02 -1.59 -22.82
N ALA A 389 7.51 -1.33 -24.04
CA ALA A 389 7.11 -0.18 -24.86
C ALA A 389 5.63 -0.19 -25.27
N LYS A 390 4.95 -1.34 -25.21
CA LYS A 390 3.50 -1.42 -25.45
C LYS A 390 2.67 -0.78 -24.34
N VAL A 391 3.19 -0.72 -23.12
CA VAL A 391 2.51 -0.14 -21.95
C VAL A 391 3.09 1.22 -21.58
N LEU A 392 4.41 1.40 -21.71
CA LEU A 392 5.13 2.65 -21.42
C LEU A 392 4.90 3.71 -22.50
N VAL A 393 3.62 4.03 -22.74
CA VAL A 393 3.14 5.02 -23.69
C VAL A 393 2.37 6.08 -22.90
N LYS A 394 2.66 7.36 -23.17
CA LYS A 394 2.00 8.48 -22.50
C LYS A 394 0.48 8.49 -22.66
N ASP A 395 0.01 8.24 -23.89
CA ASP A 395 -1.41 8.19 -24.22
C ASP A 395 -2.00 6.86 -23.77
N GLN A 396 -2.93 6.90 -22.81
CA GLN A 396 -3.59 5.72 -22.24
C GLN A 396 -4.31 4.90 -23.30
N SER A 397 -4.91 5.54 -24.32
CA SER A 397 -5.70 4.87 -25.36
C SER A 397 -4.86 4.02 -26.33
N ARG A 398 -3.54 4.25 -26.34
CA ARG A 398 -2.59 3.54 -27.21
C ARG A 398 -1.89 2.39 -26.51
N ARG A 399 -2.17 2.16 -25.23
CA ARG A 399 -1.58 1.07 -24.46
C ARG A 399 -2.25 -0.23 -24.83
N VAL A 400 -1.46 -1.30 -24.78
CA VAL A 400 -2.01 -2.65 -24.79
C VAL A 400 -2.76 -2.91 -23.47
N GLU A 401 -3.87 -3.64 -23.54
CA GLU A 401 -4.60 -4.06 -22.35
C GLU A 401 -3.81 -5.09 -21.53
N ILE A 402 -4.03 -5.10 -20.21
CA ILE A 402 -3.25 -5.93 -19.28
C ILE A 402 -3.30 -7.43 -19.61
N VAL A 403 -4.46 -7.93 -20.07
CA VAL A 403 -4.65 -9.33 -20.43
C VAL A 403 -3.82 -9.71 -21.66
N GLU A 404 -3.85 -8.87 -22.71
CA GLU A 404 -3.03 -9.08 -23.91
C GLU A 404 -1.53 -8.97 -23.57
N TRP A 405 -1.14 -8.02 -22.72
CA TRP A 405 0.23 -7.85 -22.27
C TRP A 405 0.77 -9.07 -21.51
N ARG A 406 -0.09 -9.66 -20.67
CA ARG A 406 0.17 -10.92 -19.94
C ARG A 406 0.35 -12.09 -20.90
N GLU A 407 -0.60 -12.28 -21.81
CA GLU A 407 -0.60 -13.40 -22.76
C GLU A 407 0.64 -13.39 -23.64
N GLU A 408 1.07 -12.22 -24.09
CA GLU A 408 2.33 -12.10 -24.83
C GLU A 408 3.53 -12.58 -24.00
N LEU A 409 3.61 -12.23 -22.71
CA LEU A 409 4.70 -12.70 -21.85
C LEU A 409 4.70 -14.23 -21.72
N VAL A 410 3.52 -14.84 -21.54
CA VAL A 410 3.37 -16.31 -21.49
C VAL A 410 3.86 -16.95 -22.78
N VAL A 411 3.33 -16.51 -23.93
CA VAL A 411 3.68 -17.07 -25.25
C VAL A 411 5.17 -16.93 -25.55
N ARG A 412 5.79 -15.79 -25.21
CA ARG A 412 7.21 -15.54 -25.47
C ARG A 412 8.13 -16.38 -24.57
N THR A 413 7.72 -16.60 -23.32
CA THR A 413 8.53 -17.34 -22.33
C THR A 413 8.37 -18.85 -22.46
N GLU A 414 7.23 -19.34 -22.92
CA GLU A 414 7.00 -20.75 -23.28
C GLU A 414 7.58 -21.09 -24.66
N GLY A 415 7.38 -20.22 -25.64
CA GLY A 415 7.92 -20.39 -27.01
C GLY A 415 9.45 -20.36 -27.07
N GLY A 416 10.12 -19.71 -26.11
CA GLY A 416 11.57 -19.75 -25.94
C GLY A 416 12.09 -21.10 -25.43
N LYS A 417 11.31 -21.84 -24.64
CA LYS A 417 11.69 -23.18 -24.14
C LYS A 417 11.60 -24.27 -25.21
N ALA A 418 10.79 -24.08 -26.25
CA ALA A 418 10.63 -25.04 -27.34
C ALA A 418 11.71 -24.95 -28.43
N LYS A 419 12.64 -23.98 -28.34
CA LYS A 419 13.70 -23.73 -29.34
C LYS A 419 15.12 -24.03 -28.85
N ILE A 420 15.28 -24.66 -27.67
CA ILE A 420 16.58 -25.03 -27.11
C ILE A 420 16.82 -26.53 -27.29
#